data_AF-A0A1E4ELB8-F1
#
_entry.id   AF-A0A1E4ELB8-F1
#
_cell.length_a   1.000
_cell.length_b   1.000
_cell.length_c   1.000
_cell.angle_alpha   90.00
_cell.angle_beta   90.00
_cell.angle_gamma   90.00
#
_symmetry.space_group_name_H-M   'P 1'
#
loop_
_entity.id
_entity.type
_entity.pdbx_description
1 polymer ?
#
loop_
_entity_poly.entity_id
_entity_poly.type
_entity_poly.pdbx_seq_one_letter_code
_entity_poly.pdbx_strand_id
1 'polypeptide(L)'
;MRRRTGFTVVELMISLSIFALMSMVFLIVLRNVTDLWRKADAKDDVIRSLIKARSSLSRDLLNASSRATQVGVANVGPHGGPGFDGAALSFLSSDRGNNDPDWLVDGDGHATPQAQVTYYLVVPNVPYPNGASVSGGAADSNGYEQQNPYKWLVRRLDPASGFNSAWTSWLVQPTSPNLGAGQKVVAENLLGFRVLRTGPLWSFELSAVALKDARKRLALGTVPLAHSSFTVTERFSLRTNNP
;
A
#
# COMPACT_ATOMS: atom_id res chain seq x y z
N MET A 1 -25.63 -17.96 68.93
CA MET A 1 -24.31 -18.43 68.45
C MET A 1 -24.46 -18.89 67.01
N ARG A 2 -23.89 -18.17 66.03
CA ARG A 2 -23.88 -18.60 64.61
C ARG A 2 -22.91 -19.77 64.47
N ARG A 3 -23.42 -20.98 64.16
CA ARG A 3 -22.58 -22.12 63.73
C ARG A 3 -21.83 -21.70 62.46
N ARG A 4 -20.51 -21.59 62.54
CA ARG A 4 -19.64 -21.57 61.36
C ARG A 4 -19.60 -23.00 60.83
N THR A 5 -20.38 -23.28 59.79
CA THR A 5 -20.25 -24.51 59.01
C THR A 5 -18.97 -24.43 58.20
N GLY A 6 -17.99 -25.28 58.51
CA GLY A 6 -16.77 -25.42 57.71
C GLY A 6 -17.07 -26.09 56.37
N PHE A 7 -16.39 -25.65 55.31
CA PHE A 7 -16.49 -26.25 53.99
C PHE A 7 -16.02 -27.71 54.03
N THR A 8 -16.75 -28.60 53.38
CA THR A 8 -16.33 -30.00 53.24
C THR A 8 -15.26 -30.12 52.15
N VAL A 9 -14.32 -31.05 52.30
CA VAL A 9 -13.23 -31.27 51.32
C VAL A 9 -13.78 -31.55 49.91
N VAL A 10 -14.89 -32.29 49.83
CA VAL A 10 -15.58 -32.61 48.57
C VAL A 10 -16.10 -31.34 47.87
N GLU A 11 -16.69 -30.41 48.62
CA GLU A 11 -17.22 -29.15 48.09
C GLU A 11 -16.08 -28.23 47.59
N LEU A 12 -14.91 -28.30 48.23
CA LEU A 12 -13.69 -27.60 47.80
C LEU A 12 -13.11 -28.22 46.51
N MET A 13 -13.12 -29.56 46.38
CA MET A 13 -12.70 -30.23 45.14
C MET A 13 -13.63 -29.92 43.97
N ILE A 14 -14.95 -29.93 44.19
CA ILE A 14 -15.93 -29.62 43.14
C ILE A 14 -15.78 -28.16 42.70
N SER A 15 -15.68 -27.22 43.64
CA SER A 15 -15.50 -25.80 43.31
C SER A 15 -14.20 -25.51 42.56
N LEU A 16 -13.08 -26.14 42.96
CA LEU A 16 -11.81 -26.04 42.23
C LEU A 16 -11.90 -26.62 40.81
N SER A 17 -12.61 -27.73 40.64
CA SER A 17 -12.80 -28.37 39.33
C SER A 17 -13.61 -27.48 38.38
N ILE A 18 -14.70 -26.90 38.88
CA ILE A 18 -15.53 -25.94 38.13
C ILE A 18 -14.71 -24.69 37.80
N PHE A 19 -13.96 -24.15 38.76
CA PHE A 19 -13.11 -22.98 38.55
C PHE A 19 -12.02 -23.24 37.50
N ALA A 20 -11.38 -24.41 37.53
CA ALA A 20 -10.38 -24.80 36.54
C ALA A 20 -10.99 -24.92 35.13
N LEU A 21 -12.17 -25.53 35.02
CA LEU A 21 -12.87 -25.67 33.74
C LEU A 21 -13.32 -24.30 33.19
N MET A 22 -13.88 -23.44 34.04
CA MET A 22 -14.21 -22.06 33.70
C MET A 22 -12.97 -21.26 33.27
N SER A 23 -11.86 -21.41 33.97
CA SER A 23 -10.59 -20.74 33.63
C SER A 23 -10.06 -21.22 32.28
N MET A 24 -10.17 -22.52 31.97
CA MET A 24 -9.77 -23.07 30.68
C MET A 24 -10.63 -22.50 29.54
N VAL A 25 -11.96 -22.46 29.72
CA VAL A 25 -12.87 -21.86 28.75
C VAL A 25 -12.55 -20.38 28.54
N PHE A 26 -12.29 -19.64 29.62
CA PHE A 26 -11.92 -18.23 29.54
C PHE A 26 -10.61 -18.02 28.78
N LEU A 27 -9.60 -18.86 29.00
CA LEU A 27 -8.34 -18.80 28.26
C LEU A 27 -8.53 -19.05 26.76
N ILE A 28 -9.41 -19.98 26.39
CA ILE A 28 -9.74 -20.26 24.98
C ILE A 28 -10.42 -19.04 24.35
N VAL A 29 -11.42 -18.45 25.02
CA VAL A 29 -12.12 -17.25 24.55
C VAL A 29 -11.15 -16.08 24.42
N LEU A 30 -10.29 -15.85 25.42
CA LEU A 30 -9.31 -14.76 25.40
C LEU A 30 -8.32 -14.90 24.23
N ARG A 31 -7.86 -16.12 23.94
CA ARG A 31 -7.02 -16.40 22.77
C ARG A 31 -7.74 -16.05 21.47
N ASN A 32 -9.00 -16.47 21.33
CA ASN A 32 -9.80 -16.20 20.13
C ASN A 32 -10.04 -14.69 19.93
N VAL A 33 -10.35 -13.95 21.00
CA VAL A 33 -10.53 -12.49 20.95
C VAL A 33 -9.22 -11.79 20.57
N THR A 34 -8.10 -12.22 21.15
CA THR A 34 -6.78 -11.67 20.83
C THR A 34 -6.42 -11.88 19.37
N ASP A 35 -6.69 -13.07 18.82
CA ASP A 35 -6.44 -13.37 17.41
C ASP A 35 -7.36 -12.61 16.47
N LEU A 36 -8.64 -12.41 16.84
CA LEU A 36 -9.56 -11.59 16.06
C LEU A 36 -9.12 -10.12 16.04
N TRP A 37 -8.73 -9.58 17.19
CA TRP A 37 -8.26 -8.19 17.30
C TRP A 37 -7.00 -7.96 16.47
N ARG A 38 -6.05 -8.90 16.49
CA ARG A 38 -4.84 -8.85 15.66
C ARG A 38 -5.13 -8.88 14.16
N LYS A 39 -6.09 -9.72 13.73
CA LYS A 39 -6.51 -9.79 12.32
C LYS A 39 -7.17 -8.49 11.86
N ALA A 40 -7.99 -7.89 12.73
CA ALA A 40 -8.60 -6.60 12.46
C ALA A 40 -7.52 -5.51 12.31
N ASP A 41 -6.60 -5.41 13.25
CA ASP A 41 -5.48 -4.46 13.22
C ASP A 41 -4.61 -4.60 11.95
N ALA A 42 -4.27 -5.84 11.57
CA ALA A 42 -3.50 -6.10 10.36
C ALA A 42 -4.23 -5.66 9.07
N LYS A 43 -5.56 -5.79 9.04
CA LYS A 43 -6.38 -5.37 7.90
C LYS A 43 -6.56 -3.85 7.86
N ASP A 44 -6.68 -3.21 9.01
CA ASP A 44 -6.82 -1.76 9.12
C ASP A 44 -5.57 -1.03 8.60
N ASP A 45 -4.36 -1.57 8.86
CA ASP A 45 -3.11 -1.05 8.31
C ASP A 45 -3.08 -1.09 6.77
N VAL A 46 -3.58 -2.18 6.19
CA VAL A 46 -3.68 -2.36 4.73
C VAL A 46 -4.64 -1.36 4.13
N ILE A 47 -5.86 -1.26 4.69
CA ILE A 47 -6.89 -0.33 4.23
C ILE A 47 -6.36 1.11 4.33
N ARG A 48 -5.70 1.48 5.43
CA ARG A 48 -5.11 2.80 5.60
C ARG A 48 -4.07 3.11 4.52
N SER A 49 -3.24 2.14 4.16
CA SER A 49 -2.20 2.31 3.13
C SER A 49 -2.81 2.47 1.74
N LEU A 50 -3.84 1.68 1.41
CA LEU A 50 -4.58 1.79 0.15
C LEU A 50 -5.34 3.13 0.05
N ILE A 51 -6.03 3.56 1.11
CA ILE A 51 -6.73 4.86 1.15
C ILE A 51 -5.74 6.01 0.97
N LYS A 52 -4.57 5.97 1.62
CA LYS A 52 -3.52 6.99 1.44
C LYS A 52 -3.04 7.05 0.00
N ALA A 53 -2.73 5.90 -0.61
CA ALA A 53 -2.33 5.81 -2.01
C ALA A 53 -3.40 6.35 -2.96
N ARG A 54 -4.64 5.86 -2.83
CA ARG A 54 -5.77 6.30 -3.63
C ARG A 54 -6.06 7.79 -3.47
N SER A 55 -6.10 8.29 -2.23
CA SER A 55 -6.38 9.71 -1.95
C SER A 55 -5.33 10.62 -2.59
N SER A 56 -4.04 10.29 -2.45
CA SER A 56 -2.99 11.08 -3.07
C SER A 56 -3.03 11.02 -4.59
N LEU A 57 -3.21 9.83 -5.18
CA LEU A 57 -3.36 9.69 -6.63
C LEU A 57 -4.57 10.46 -7.15
N SER A 58 -5.71 10.35 -6.46
CA SER A 58 -6.95 11.01 -6.86
C SER A 58 -6.81 12.51 -6.87
N ARG A 59 -6.24 13.08 -5.80
CA ARG A 59 -6.02 14.52 -5.70
C ARG A 59 -5.16 15.04 -6.85
N ASP A 60 -4.05 14.39 -7.13
CA ASP A 60 -3.10 14.86 -8.14
C ASP A 60 -3.63 14.62 -9.56
N LEU A 61 -4.39 13.55 -9.78
CA LEU A 61 -4.97 13.23 -11.09
C LEU A 61 -6.18 14.10 -11.46
N LEU A 62 -6.89 14.69 -10.50
CA LEU A 62 -7.96 15.63 -10.80
C LEU A 62 -7.46 16.83 -11.62
N ASN A 63 -6.23 17.28 -11.34
CA ASN A 63 -5.56 18.39 -12.00
C ASN A 63 -4.56 17.94 -13.08
N ALA A 64 -4.54 16.64 -13.39
CA ALA A 64 -3.68 16.10 -14.44
C ALA A 64 -4.22 16.44 -15.82
N SER A 65 -3.30 16.67 -16.75
CA SER A 65 -3.62 16.74 -18.16
C SER A 65 -4.12 15.39 -18.69
N SER A 66 -5.15 15.42 -19.53
CA SER A 66 -5.66 14.23 -20.22
C SER A 66 -4.96 13.97 -21.57
N ARG A 67 -4.08 14.89 -22.00
CA ARG A 67 -3.41 14.81 -23.31
C ARG A 67 -2.38 13.69 -23.34
N ALA A 68 -2.44 12.85 -24.36
CA ALA A 68 -1.57 11.69 -24.51
C ALA A 68 -0.07 12.03 -24.54
N THR A 69 0.31 13.21 -25.05
CA THR A 69 1.71 13.67 -25.10
C THR A 69 2.25 14.16 -23.76
N GLN A 70 1.39 14.32 -22.76
CA GLN A 70 1.71 14.85 -21.43
C GLN A 70 1.58 13.78 -20.34
N VAL A 71 1.51 12.51 -20.76
CA VAL A 71 1.35 11.32 -19.93
C VAL A 71 2.37 10.27 -20.37
N GLY A 72 3.01 9.62 -19.40
CA GLY A 72 3.87 8.47 -19.61
C GLY A 72 3.52 7.34 -18.64
N VAL A 73 3.54 6.11 -19.13
CA VAL A 73 3.44 4.89 -18.31
C VAL A 73 4.63 4.01 -18.62
N ALA A 74 5.24 3.43 -17.59
CA ALA A 74 6.36 2.51 -17.71
C ALA A 74 6.25 1.41 -16.64
N ASN A 75 7.12 0.41 -16.71
CA ASN A 75 7.26 -0.58 -15.66
C ASN A 75 8.51 -0.27 -14.82
N VAL A 76 8.45 -0.56 -13.52
CA VAL A 76 9.55 -0.35 -12.58
C VAL A 76 10.27 -1.67 -12.31
N GLY A 77 11.59 -1.62 -12.26
CA GLY A 77 12.43 -2.78 -12.01
C GLY A 77 12.78 -3.53 -13.30
N PRO A 78 13.09 -4.84 -13.21
CA PRO A 78 12.86 -5.72 -12.06
C PRO A 78 13.83 -5.54 -10.90
N HIS A 79 13.37 -5.72 -9.65
CA HIS A 79 14.23 -5.68 -8.46
C HIS A 79 14.02 -6.88 -7.55
N GLY A 80 15.08 -7.64 -7.30
CA GLY A 80 15.06 -8.81 -6.42
C GLY A 80 14.46 -10.08 -7.03
N GLY A 81 14.06 -10.07 -8.32
CA GLY A 81 13.54 -11.21 -9.06
C GLY A 81 13.40 -10.91 -10.55
N PRO A 82 12.80 -11.82 -11.37
CA PRO A 82 12.59 -11.59 -12.80
C PRO A 82 11.38 -10.71 -13.16
N GLY A 83 10.42 -10.50 -12.24
CA GLY A 83 9.23 -9.69 -12.49
C GLY A 83 9.39 -8.20 -12.16
N PHE A 84 8.59 -7.36 -12.82
CA PHE A 84 8.51 -5.92 -12.53
C PHE A 84 7.85 -5.65 -11.17
N ASP A 85 8.33 -4.67 -10.43
CA ASP A 85 7.80 -4.35 -9.10
C ASP A 85 6.36 -3.83 -9.19
N GLY A 86 6.10 -3.02 -10.21
CA GLY A 86 4.82 -2.40 -10.49
C GLY A 86 4.91 -1.42 -11.65
N ALA A 87 3.82 -0.71 -11.89
CA ALA A 87 3.77 0.36 -12.88
C ALA A 87 4.39 1.65 -12.34
N ALA A 88 4.79 2.50 -13.28
CA ALA A 88 5.09 3.90 -13.07
C ALA A 88 4.18 4.74 -13.97
N LEU A 89 3.80 5.89 -13.47
CA LEU A 89 2.92 6.85 -14.11
C LEU A 89 3.53 8.23 -13.95
N SER A 90 3.72 8.95 -15.04
CA SER A 90 4.12 10.36 -15.03
C SER A 90 3.10 11.18 -15.80
N PHE A 91 2.72 12.34 -15.29
CA PHE A 91 1.79 13.24 -15.97
C PHE A 91 2.10 14.70 -15.62
N LEU A 92 1.68 15.62 -16.49
CA LEU A 92 1.67 17.04 -16.16
C LEU A 92 0.43 17.40 -15.34
N SER A 93 0.66 18.22 -14.32
CA SER A 93 -0.34 18.77 -13.42
C SER A 93 -0.33 20.30 -13.51
N SER A 94 -1.51 20.91 -13.48
CA SER A 94 -1.65 22.37 -13.32
C SER A 94 -1.41 22.85 -11.90
N ASP A 95 -1.48 21.95 -10.92
CA ASP A 95 -1.08 22.22 -9.52
C ASP A 95 0.44 22.05 -9.39
N ARG A 96 1.11 23.07 -8.85
CA ARG A 96 2.54 23.05 -8.48
C ARG A 96 2.87 22.03 -7.39
N GLY A 97 1.84 21.45 -6.77
CA GLY A 97 1.90 20.46 -5.71
C GLY A 97 1.84 21.13 -4.34
N ASN A 98 1.06 20.52 -3.44
CA ASN A 98 0.69 20.99 -2.09
C ASN A 98 -0.60 21.82 -1.99
N ASN A 99 -1.55 21.69 -2.94
CA ASN A 99 -2.80 22.44 -2.95
C ASN A 99 -2.58 23.96 -3.04
N ASP A 100 -1.62 24.39 -3.87
CA ASP A 100 -1.47 25.82 -4.13
C ASP A 100 -2.67 26.26 -4.99
N PRO A 101 -3.48 27.24 -4.55
CA PRO A 101 -4.69 27.65 -5.28
C PRO A 101 -4.38 28.45 -6.55
N ASP A 102 -3.10 28.80 -6.79
CA ASP A 102 -2.68 29.68 -7.87
C ASP A 102 -2.62 28.94 -9.21
N TRP A 103 -3.80 28.77 -9.81
CA TRP A 103 -3.92 28.29 -11.17
C TRP A 103 -3.48 29.37 -12.15
N LEU A 104 -2.36 29.11 -12.82
CA LEU A 104 -1.96 29.89 -13.97
C LEU A 104 -2.77 29.46 -15.18
N VAL A 105 -3.49 30.40 -15.76
CA VAL A 105 -4.30 30.21 -16.94
C VAL A 105 -3.60 30.91 -18.11
N ASP A 106 -3.57 30.29 -19.28
CA ASP A 106 -3.06 30.94 -20.49
C ASP A 106 -4.05 31.99 -21.04
N GLY A 107 -3.63 32.71 -22.08
CA GLY A 107 -4.47 33.73 -22.73
C GLY A 107 -5.76 33.17 -23.36
N ASP A 108 -5.84 31.84 -23.54
CA ASP A 108 -6.98 31.14 -24.12
C ASP A 108 -7.92 30.54 -23.05
N GLY A 109 -7.61 30.75 -21.77
CA GLY A 109 -8.45 30.27 -20.65
C GLY A 109 -8.15 28.84 -20.20
N HIS A 110 -7.07 28.22 -20.66
CA HIS A 110 -6.65 26.87 -20.26
C HIS A 110 -5.66 26.89 -19.10
N ALA A 111 -5.79 25.92 -18.20
CA ALA A 111 -4.83 25.77 -17.10
C ALA A 111 -3.46 25.34 -17.63
N THR A 112 -2.44 26.12 -17.32
CA THR A 112 -1.06 25.85 -17.73
C THR A 112 -0.43 24.80 -16.81
N PRO A 113 0.29 23.80 -17.36
CA PRO A 113 0.99 22.82 -16.55
C PRO A 113 2.13 23.50 -15.79
N GLN A 114 2.23 23.23 -14.49
CA GLN A 114 3.25 23.83 -13.60
C GLN A 114 4.20 22.79 -13.01
N ALA A 115 3.79 21.52 -12.97
CA ALA A 115 4.61 20.44 -12.45
C ALA A 115 4.40 19.14 -13.20
N GLN A 116 5.45 18.32 -13.21
CA GLN A 116 5.38 16.92 -13.61
C GLN A 116 5.34 16.07 -12.35
N VAL A 117 4.28 15.29 -12.21
CA VAL A 117 4.08 14.38 -11.08
C VAL A 117 4.34 12.96 -11.55
N THR A 118 5.20 12.25 -10.84
CA THR A 118 5.55 10.86 -11.15
C THR A 118 5.25 9.97 -9.95
N TYR A 119 4.42 8.95 -10.17
CA TYR A 119 4.12 7.88 -9.22
C TYR A 119 4.77 6.59 -9.70
N TYR A 120 5.45 5.88 -8.81
CA TYR A 120 6.01 4.59 -9.18
C TYR A 120 6.10 3.67 -7.97
N LEU A 121 5.85 2.38 -8.21
CA LEU A 121 5.95 1.35 -7.19
C LEU A 121 7.29 0.65 -7.29
N VAL A 122 8.05 0.64 -6.20
CA VAL A 122 9.42 0.12 -6.20
C VAL A 122 9.72 -0.65 -4.93
N VAL A 123 10.53 -1.70 -5.03
CA VAL A 123 11.15 -2.33 -3.85
C VAL A 123 12.31 -1.43 -3.40
N PRO A 124 12.28 -0.88 -2.17
CA PRO A 124 13.38 -0.06 -1.68
C PRO A 124 14.62 -0.93 -1.42
N ASN A 125 15.80 -0.37 -1.68
CA ASN A 125 17.08 -0.97 -1.32
C ASN A 125 17.46 -0.60 0.12
N VAL A 126 16.61 -1.00 1.06
CA VAL A 126 16.81 -0.84 2.51
C VAL A 126 16.61 -2.20 3.18
N PRO A 127 17.25 -2.44 4.35
CA PRO A 127 16.98 -3.64 5.11
C PRO A 127 15.48 -3.75 5.43
N TYR A 128 14.89 -4.91 5.14
CA TYR A 128 13.47 -5.12 5.43
C TYR A 128 13.20 -5.04 6.94
N PRO A 129 12.00 -4.60 7.35
CA PRO A 129 11.64 -4.52 8.76
C PRO A 129 11.80 -5.88 9.46
N ASN A 130 12.52 -5.88 10.59
CA ASN A 130 12.88 -7.06 11.40
C ASN A 130 13.89 -8.01 10.75
N GLY A 131 14.71 -7.52 9.81
CA GLY A 131 15.77 -8.33 9.20
C GLY A 131 15.25 -9.46 8.30
N ALA A 132 13.98 -9.39 7.88
CA ALA A 132 13.45 -10.32 6.90
C ALA A 132 14.29 -10.23 5.61
N SER A 133 14.43 -11.33 4.88
CA SER A 133 14.93 -11.30 3.52
C SER A 133 13.83 -11.85 2.64
N VAL A 134 13.29 -11.00 1.76
CA VAL A 134 12.23 -11.37 0.84
C VAL A 134 12.73 -11.13 -0.57
N SER A 135 12.89 -12.22 -1.31
CA SER A 135 13.17 -12.19 -2.74
C SER A 135 11.92 -11.78 -3.52
N GLY A 136 12.14 -11.13 -4.65
CA GLY A 136 11.14 -11.03 -5.70
C GLY A 136 10.96 -12.39 -6.37
N GLY A 137 9.74 -12.65 -6.79
CA GLY A 137 9.31 -13.90 -7.37
C GLY A 137 9.18 -13.91 -8.87
N ALA A 138 8.60 -15.00 -9.37
CA ALA A 138 8.16 -15.08 -10.75
C ALA A 138 7.14 -13.99 -11.07
N ALA A 139 7.23 -13.47 -12.29
CA ALA A 139 6.26 -12.55 -12.85
C ALA A 139 4.89 -13.24 -13.03
N ASP A 140 3.82 -12.48 -12.84
CA ASP A 140 2.48 -12.90 -13.26
C ASP A 140 2.31 -12.81 -14.78
N SER A 141 1.11 -13.11 -15.29
CA SER A 141 0.79 -13.03 -16.72
C SER A 141 0.96 -11.62 -17.32
N ASN A 142 1.04 -10.58 -16.50
CA ASN A 142 1.23 -9.20 -16.92
C ASN A 142 2.68 -8.72 -16.70
N GLY A 143 3.59 -9.60 -16.28
CA GLY A 143 4.99 -9.27 -16.05
C GLY A 143 5.31 -8.74 -14.64
N TYR A 144 4.34 -8.62 -13.74
CA TYR A 144 4.53 -8.04 -12.41
C TYR A 144 4.81 -9.11 -11.35
N GLU A 145 5.82 -8.88 -10.52
CA GLU A 145 6.13 -9.76 -9.39
C GLU A 145 5.05 -9.64 -8.29
N GLN A 146 4.70 -10.77 -7.66
CA GLN A 146 3.59 -10.89 -6.69
C GLN A 146 4.00 -11.49 -5.33
N GLN A 147 5.28 -11.65 -5.02
CA GLN A 147 5.78 -12.32 -3.82
C GLN A 147 6.37 -11.36 -2.77
N ASN A 148 6.82 -10.18 -3.18
CA ASN A 148 7.42 -9.17 -2.32
C ASN A 148 6.40 -8.07 -1.95
N PRO A 149 5.91 -8.06 -0.70
CA PRO A 149 4.92 -7.11 -0.23
C PRO A 149 5.54 -5.82 0.36
N TYR A 150 6.86 -5.62 0.34
CA TYR A 150 7.52 -4.45 0.93
C TYR A 150 7.77 -3.33 -0.08
N LYS A 151 6.88 -3.16 -1.06
CA LYS A 151 7.04 -2.13 -2.07
C LYS A 151 6.52 -0.80 -1.56
N TRP A 152 7.16 0.28 -1.99
CA TRP A 152 6.79 1.65 -1.65
C TRP A 152 6.23 2.34 -2.88
N LEU A 153 5.06 2.97 -2.73
CA LEU A 153 4.56 3.90 -3.74
C LEU A 153 5.22 5.25 -3.48
N VAL A 154 6.14 5.60 -4.36
CA VAL A 154 6.85 6.87 -4.31
C VAL A 154 6.16 7.86 -5.24
N ARG A 155 5.94 9.07 -4.74
CA ARG A 155 5.54 10.23 -5.51
C ARG A 155 6.72 11.16 -5.63
N ARG A 156 7.03 11.59 -6.85
CA ARG A 156 8.00 12.62 -7.16
C ARG A 156 7.28 13.79 -7.83
N LEU A 157 7.66 15.00 -7.45
CA LEU A 157 7.13 16.26 -7.97
C LEU A 157 8.30 17.10 -8.46
N ASP A 158 8.32 17.38 -9.76
CA ASP A 158 9.30 18.24 -10.39
C ASP A 158 8.59 19.45 -11.01
N PRO A 159 8.97 20.69 -10.67
CA PRO A 159 8.46 21.87 -11.35
C PRO A 159 8.76 21.77 -12.86
N ALA A 160 7.75 21.94 -13.70
CA ALA A 160 7.90 21.74 -15.13
C ALA A 160 6.86 22.53 -15.92
N SER A 161 7.29 23.23 -16.97
CA SER A 161 6.42 23.86 -17.97
C SER A 161 6.10 22.94 -19.16
N GLY A 162 6.67 21.73 -19.18
CA GLY A 162 6.50 20.74 -20.24
C GLY A 162 6.86 19.33 -19.79
N PHE A 163 6.43 18.33 -20.56
CA PHE A 163 6.62 16.93 -20.19
C PHE A 163 8.07 16.49 -20.50
N ASN A 164 8.82 16.13 -19.47
CA ASN A 164 10.13 15.55 -19.62
C ASN A 164 10.01 14.08 -20.03
N SER A 165 10.41 13.75 -21.26
CA SER A 165 10.36 12.38 -21.80
C SER A 165 11.38 11.43 -21.17
N ALA A 166 12.44 11.94 -20.52
CA ALA A 166 13.46 11.15 -19.82
C ALA A 166 13.08 10.80 -18.37
N TRP A 167 11.81 10.99 -17.98
CA TRP A 167 11.30 10.75 -16.63
C TRP A 167 11.53 9.34 -16.10
N THR A 168 11.68 8.34 -16.99
CA THR A 168 11.97 6.96 -16.62
C THR A 168 13.32 6.81 -15.91
N SER A 169 14.26 7.72 -16.13
CA SER A 169 15.53 7.78 -15.39
C SER A 169 15.35 8.08 -13.90
N TRP A 170 14.19 8.57 -13.48
CA TRP A 170 13.86 8.84 -12.07
C TRP A 170 13.34 7.62 -11.32
N LEU A 171 13.08 6.51 -12.02
CA LEU A 171 12.57 5.26 -11.45
C LEU A 171 13.69 4.47 -10.78
N VAL A 172 14.22 5.03 -9.70
CA VAL A 172 15.34 4.46 -8.94
C VAL A 172 14.87 3.87 -7.61
N GLN A 173 15.56 2.82 -7.15
CA GLN A 173 15.32 2.25 -5.83
C GLN A 173 15.75 3.22 -4.72
N PRO A 174 14.85 3.58 -3.79
CA PRO A 174 15.24 4.33 -2.61
C PRO A 174 16.20 3.54 -1.74
N THR A 175 17.29 4.16 -1.31
CA THR A 175 18.27 3.59 -0.36
C THR A 175 18.04 4.05 1.08
N SER A 176 17.04 4.90 1.30
CA SER A 176 16.69 5.49 2.59
C SER A 176 15.19 5.83 2.63
N PRO A 177 14.54 5.76 3.80
CA PRO A 177 13.18 6.29 3.97
C PRO A 177 13.11 7.82 3.80
N ASN A 178 14.23 8.52 4.02
CA ASN A 178 14.34 9.96 3.75
C ASN A 178 14.68 10.17 2.27
N LEU A 179 13.65 10.36 1.45
CA LEU A 179 13.80 10.60 0.02
C LEU A 179 14.35 12.00 -0.28
N GLY A 180 14.90 12.18 -1.47
CA GLY A 180 15.44 13.46 -1.93
C GLY A 180 14.37 14.54 -2.12
N ALA A 181 14.81 15.75 -2.45
CA ALA A 181 13.91 16.87 -2.70
C ALA A 181 12.84 16.53 -3.76
N GLY A 182 11.59 16.90 -3.47
CA GLY A 182 10.44 16.62 -4.36
C GLY A 182 9.90 15.18 -4.30
N GLN A 183 10.57 14.26 -3.61
CA GLN A 183 10.12 12.87 -3.45
C GLN A 183 9.45 12.64 -2.09
N LYS A 184 8.40 11.81 -2.08
CA LYS A 184 7.67 11.41 -0.87
C LYS A 184 7.16 9.98 -1.00
N VAL A 185 7.31 9.19 0.07
CA VAL A 185 6.61 7.91 0.20
C VAL A 185 5.14 8.17 0.49
N VAL A 186 4.26 7.71 -0.39
CA VAL A 186 2.81 7.89 -0.28
C VAL A 186 2.19 6.78 0.55
N ALA A 187 2.60 5.55 0.23
CA ALA A 187 2.16 4.35 0.91
C ALA A 187 3.30 3.33 0.92
N GLU A 188 3.36 2.57 2.00
CA GLU A 188 4.32 1.48 2.19
C GLU A 188 3.57 0.15 2.19
N ASN A 189 4.33 -0.94 2.09
CA ASN A 189 3.81 -2.30 2.20
C ASN A 189 2.74 -2.65 1.16
N LEU A 190 2.88 -2.10 -0.05
CA LEU A 190 2.05 -2.46 -1.18
C LEU A 190 2.60 -3.71 -1.86
N LEU A 191 1.70 -4.46 -2.48
CA LEU A 191 2.03 -5.60 -3.33
C LEU A 191 2.11 -5.21 -4.79
N GLY A 192 1.21 -4.34 -5.24
CA GLY A 192 1.05 -4.01 -6.65
C GLY A 192 0.40 -2.66 -6.87
N PHE A 193 0.83 -2.04 -7.96
CA PHE A 193 0.27 -0.82 -8.50
C PHE A 193 0.27 -1.00 -10.01
N ARG A 194 -0.90 -0.93 -10.62
CA ARG A 194 -1.06 -1.11 -12.06
C ARG A 194 -1.93 -0.01 -12.62
N VAL A 195 -1.49 0.51 -13.75
CA VAL A 195 -2.26 1.43 -14.57
C VAL A 195 -3.00 0.59 -15.60
N LEU A 196 -4.33 0.47 -15.46
CA LEU A 196 -5.16 -0.34 -16.34
C LEU A 196 -5.59 0.45 -17.58
N ARG A 197 -5.82 1.76 -17.41
CA ARG A 197 -6.25 2.65 -18.48
C ARG A 197 -5.77 4.08 -18.21
N THR A 198 -5.35 4.76 -19.26
CA THR A 198 -4.99 6.19 -19.26
C THR A 198 -5.94 7.02 -20.13
N GLY A 199 -5.88 8.34 -19.99
CA GLY A 199 -6.68 9.29 -20.78
C GLY A 199 -7.78 9.97 -19.94
N PRO A 200 -8.95 10.32 -20.53
CA PRO A 200 -9.96 11.11 -19.83
C PRO A 200 -10.64 10.37 -18.67
N LEU A 201 -10.55 9.03 -18.66
CA LEU A 201 -10.96 8.18 -17.55
C LEU A 201 -9.82 7.23 -17.20
N TRP A 202 -9.10 7.58 -16.15
CA TRP A 202 -8.03 6.77 -15.61
C TRP A 202 -8.59 5.59 -14.83
N SER A 203 -7.92 4.43 -14.92
CA SER A 203 -8.28 3.25 -14.15
C SER A 203 -7.03 2.61 -13.56
N PHE A 204 -7.09 2.28 -12.27
CA PHE A 204 -5.96 1.75 -11.52
C PHE A 204 -6.36 0.52 -10.71
N GLU A 205 -5.36 -0.32 -10.47
CA GLU A 205 -5.41 -1.40 -9.50
C GLU A 205 -4.29 -1.18 -8.47
N LEU A 206 -4.67 -1.13 -7.20
CA LEU A 206 -3.76 -1.12 -6.06
C LEU A 206 -3.96 -2.41 -5.28
N SER A 207 -2.88 -3.05 -4.84
CA SER A 207 -2.95 -4.20 -3.95
C SER A 207 -1.95 -4.08 -2.82
N ALA A 208 -2.33 -4.57 -1.65
CA ALA A 208 -1.53 -4.51 -0.43
C ALA A 208 -1.78 -5.75 0.44
N VAL A 209 -0.79 -6.15 1.23
CA VAL A 209 -0.84 -7.39 2.04
C VAL A 209 -0.88 -7.08 3.53
N ALA A 210 -1.73 -7.78 4.27
CA ALA A 210 -1.78 -7.77 5.72
C ALA A 210 -0.54 -8.47 6.31
N LEU A 211 0.61 -7.78 6.28
CA LEU A 211 1.92 -8.31 6.61
C LEU A 211 2.00 -8.98 7.99
N LYS A 212 1.39 -8.35 9.00
CA LYS A 212 1.39 -8.86 10.39
C LYS A 212 0.81 -10.27 10.50
N ASP A 213 -0.18 -10.59 9.67
CA ASP A 213 -0.82 -11.90 9.61
C ASP A 213 -0.14 -12.83 8.61
N ALA A 214 0.19 -12.32 7.41
CA ALA A 214 0.82 -13.10 6.36
C ALA A 214 2.16 -13.70 6.82
N ARG A 215 2.99 -12.92 7.53
CA ARG A 215 4.29 -13.37 8.09
C ARG A 215 4.19 -14.59 9.00
N LYS A 216 3.05 -14.80 9.66
CA LYS A 216 2.86 -15.92 10.60
C LYS A 216 2.43 -17.20 9.91
N ARG A 217 1.85 -17.09 8.71
CA ARG A 217 1.14 -18.18 8.03
C ARG A 217 1.77 -18.56 6.70
N LEU A 218 2.55 -17.66 6.10
CA LEU A 218 3.16 -17.80 4.79
C LEU A 218 4.64 -17.45 4.85
N ALA A 219 5.46 -18.20 4.11
CA ALA A 219 6.84 -17.82 3.83
C ALA A 219 6.85 -16.74 2.74
N LEU A 220 6.94 -15.47 3.15
CA LEU A 220 7.01 -14.33 2.23
C LEU A 220 8.19 -14.47 1.25
N GLY A 221 8.00 -14.07 -0.01
CA GLY A 221 9.04 -14.16 -1.05
C GLY A 221 9.21 -15.52 -1.71
N THR A 222 8.39 -16.51 -1.34
CA THR A 222 8.40 -17.85 -1.97
C THR A 222 7.06 -18.21 -2.61
N VAL A 223 5.96 -17.65 -2.12
CA VAL A 223 4.60 -17.92 -2.59
C VAL A 223 3.99 -16.63 -3.17
N PRO A 224 3.30 -16.70 -4.32
CA PRO A 224 2.51 -15.57 -4.83
C PRO A 224 1.44 -15.12 -3.83
N LEU A 225 1.43 -13.83 -3.51
CA LEU A 225 0.50 -13.22 -2.55
C LEU A 225 -0.75 -12.65 -3.22
N ALA A 226 -0.75 -12.44 -4.54
CA ALA A 226 -1.83 -11.75 -5.27
C ALA A 226 -3.25 -12.29 -4.98
N HIS A 227 -3.39 -13.61 -4.88
CA HIS A 227 -4.68 -14.28 -4.63
C HIS A 227 -4.80 -14.85 -3.21
N SER A 228 -3.90 -14.44 -2.31
CA SER A 228 -3.96 -14.88 -0.91
C SER A 228 -5.09 -14.17 -0.17
N SER A 229 -5.63 -14.82 0.87
CA SER A 229 -6.63 -14.23 1.77
C SER A 229 -6.12 -13.02 2.56
N PHE A 230 -4.81 -12.73 2.49
CA PHE A 230 -4.17 -11.61 3.18
C PHE A 230 -4.01 -10.38 2.29
N THR A 231 -4.30 -10.51 0.99
CA THR A 231 -4.16 -9.43 0.04
C THR A 231 -5.51 -8.76 -0.17
N VAL A 232 -5.50 -7.44 -0.07
CA VAL A 232 -6.64 -6.60 -0.43
C VAL A 232 -6.28 -5.90 -1.73
N THR A 233 -7.13 -6.06 -2.73
CA THR A 233 -7.01 -5.38 -4.03
C THR A 233 -8.15 -4.39 -4.17
N GLU A 234 -7.80 -3.15 -4.49
CA GLU A 234 -8.74 -2.07 -4.76
C GLU A 234 -8.57 -1.62 -6.21
N ARG A 235 -9.70 -1.54 -6.93
CA ARG A 235 -9.76 -0.95 -8.26
C ARG A 235 -10.61 0.31 -8.19
N PHE A 236 -10.10 1.38 -8.79
CA PHE A 236 -10.83 2.64 -8.85
C PHE A 236 -10.58 3.34 -10.18
N SER A 237 -11.44 4.29 -10.51
CA SER A 237 -11.33 5.07 -11.73
C SER A 237 -11.65 6.53 -11.46
N LEU A 238 -11.00 7.42 -12.20
CA LEU A 238 -11.04 8.86 -11.99
C LEU A 238 -11.13 9.57 -13.32
N ARG A 239 -11.98 10.60 -13.36
CA ARG A 239 -12.07 11.51 -14.49
C ARG A 239 -11.17 12.72 -14.22
N THR A 240 -10.40 13.16 -15.21
CA THR A 240 -9.63 14.41 -15.10
C THR A 240 -10.54 15.61 -15.31
N ASN A 241 -10.24 16.73 -14.64
CA ASN A 241 -10.94 18.00 -14.87
C ASN A 241 -10.30 18.83 -15.97
N ASN A 242 -9.07 18.51 -16.39
CA ASN A 242 -8.31 19.24 -17.40
C ASN A 242 -8.14 18.38 -18.68
N PRO A 243 -9.11 18.42 -19.62
CA PRO A 243 -9.05 17.65 -20.86
C PRO A 243 -7.93 18.12 -21.81
#